data_AF-A0A9W6TL82-F1
#
_entry.id   AF-A0A9W6TL82-F1
#
_cell.length_a   1.000
_cell.length_b   1.000
_cell.length_c   1.000
_cell.angle_alpha   90.00
_cell.angle_beta   90.00
_cell.angle_gamma   90.00
#
_symmetry.space_group_name_H-M   'P 1'
#
loop_
_entity.id
_entity.type
_entity.pdbx_description
1 polymer ?
#
loop_
_entity_poly.entity_id
_entity_poly.type
_entity_poly.pdbx_seq_one_letter_code
_entity_poly.pdbx_strand_id
1 'polypeptide(L)'
;MCASFVKLDSTNLVQDGYNSSWKYSFPGRGADFKDVACAVQSISMYNSEYNIDAAQFWNNTFKIEVPTAGTTSTGSVSLPDGLYSYSDINRSIQTALVNAGAYLINPSGENVFYIQLTENSVYYAAQFDFSATPTTLPTAGGT
;
A
#
# COMPACT_ATOMS: atom_id res chain seq x y z
N MET A 1 21.82 26.57 -17.41
CA MET A 1 22.12 25.95 -16.10
C MET A 1 22.71 24.58 -16.38
N CYS A 2 23.96 24.31 -15.99
CA CYS A 2 24.53 22.97 -16.08
C CYS A 2 23.95 22.13 -14.95
N ALA A 3 23.11 21.15 -15.26
CA ALA A 3 22.65 20.15 -14.31
C ALA A 3 23.56 18.92 -14.44
N SER A 4 24.18 18.49 -13.34
CA SER A 4 24.95 17.25 -13.28
C SER A 4 24.16 16.21 -12.48
N PHE A 5 23.90 15.04 -13.08
CA PHE A 5 23.28 13.92 -12.38
C PHE A 5 24.34 13.16 -11.58
N VAL A 6 24.14 13.04 -10.27
CA VAL A 6 24.95 12.18 -9.39
C VAL A 6 24.13 10.92 -9.09
N LYS A 7 24.64 9.75 -9.50
CA LYS A 7 24.06 8.45 -9.16
C LYS A 7 24.58 8.01 -7.80
N LEU A 8 23.66 7.70 -6.89
CA LEU A 8 23.95 7.03 -5.62
C LEU A 8 23.42 5.59 -5.70
N ASP A 9 24.26 4.60 -5.40
CA ASP A 9 23.85 3.19 -5.29
C ASP A 9 24.54 2.49 -4.10
N SER A 10 24.44 1.16 -4.02
CA SER A 10 25.02 0.36 -2.93
C SER A 10 26.53 0.54 -2.77
N THR A 11 27.24 0.98 -3.81
CA THR A 11 28.68 1.28 -3.74
C THR A 11 28.99 2.56 -2.97
N ASN A 12 27.99 3.44 -2.79
CA ASN A 12 28.10 4.66 -2.01
C ASN A 12 27.65 4.49 -0.56
N LEU A 13 27.19 3.30 -0.19
CA LEU A 13 26.74 3.00 1.17
C LEU A 13 27.91 3.12 2.15
N VAL A 14 27.73 3.95 3.17
CA VAL A 14 28.65 3.99 4.31
C VAL A 14 28.38 2.74 5.13
N GLN A 15 29.40 1.89 5.26
CA GLN A 15 29.33 0.66 6.06
C GLN A 15 29.36 1.03 7.56
N ASP A 16 28.20 1.40 8.09
CA ASP A 16 27.97 1.74 9.51
C ASP A 16 27.15 0.67 10.25
N GLY A 17 26.72 -0.38 9.56
CA GLY A 17 25.87 -1.45 10.07
C GLY A 17 24.38 -1.11 10.13
N TYR A 18 24.00 0.14 9.85
CA TYR A 18 22.63 0.63 9.84
C TYR A 18 22.10 0.91 8.44
N ASN A 19 22.97 0.87 7.43
CA ASN A 19 22.66 1.15 6.03
C ASN A 19 21.89 2.48 5.84
N SER A 20 22.23 3.49 6.65
CA SER A 20 21.45 4.72 6.77
C SER A 20 22.07 5.92 6.07
N SER A 21 23.33 5.80 5.66
CA SER A 21 24.15 6.89 5.13
C SER A 21 24.77 6.52 3.78
N TRP A 22 24.62 7.39 2.78
CA TRP A 22 25.30 7.27 1.48
C TRP A 22 26.24 8.45 1.25
N LYS A 23 27.46 8.17 0.78
CA LYS A 23 28.50 9.18 0.52
C LYS A 23 29.01 9.06 -0.91
N TYR A 24 28.89 10.14 -1.67
CA TYR A 24 29.54 10.31 -2.98
C TYR A 24 30.78 11.18 -2.84
N SER A 25 31.92 10.70 -3.33
CA SER A 25 33.16 11.48 -3.37
C SER A 25 33.40 11.92 -4.81
N PHE A 26 33.40 13.23 -5.06
CA PHE A 26 33.63 13.77 -6.39
C PHE A 26 35.06 13.44 -6.86
N PRO A 27 35.24 12.93 -8.09
CA PRO A 27 36.56 12.63 -8.63
C PRO A 27 37.34 13.90 -8.95
N GLY A 28 38.56 14.04 -8.42
CA GLY A 28 39.45 15.19 -8.64
C GLY A 28 40.02 15.78 -7.34
N ARG A 29 41.04 16.64 -7.45
CA ARG A 29 41.51 17.43 -6.29
C ARG A 29 40.37 18.36 -5.83
N GLY A 30 40.27 18.57 -4.52
CA GLY A 30 39.09 19.11 -3.82
C GLY A 30 38.37 20.24 -4.55
N ALA A 31 37.06 20.08 -4.70
CA ALA A 31 36.19 21.16 -5.17
C ALA A 31 36.27 22.33 -4.16
N ASP A 32 36.66 23.51 -4.63
CA ASP A 32 36.71 24.73 -3.81
C ASP A 32 35.29 25.34 -3.75
N PHE A 33 34.62 25.18 -2.62
CA PHE A 33 33.28 25.73 -2.37
C PHE A 33 33.36 27.11 -1.69
N LYS A 34 34.11 28.05 -2.25
CA LYS A 34 34.11 29.45 -1.78
C LYS A 34 32.94 30.22 -2.39
N ASP A 35 32.16 30.87 -1.52
CA ASP A 35 31.02 31.73 -1.88
C ASP A 35 29.96 31.06 -2.76
N VAL A 36 29.77 29.74 -2.61
CA VAL A 36 28.76 28.96 -3.34
C VAL A 36 27.71 28.39 -2.39
N ALA A 37 26.44 28.42 -2.82
CA ALA A 37 25.33 27.77 -2.13
C ALA A 37 24.92 26.51 -2.89
N CYS A 38 24.95 25.37 -2.20
CA CYS A 38 24.47 24.10 -2.73
C CYS A 38 23.11 23.79 -2.11
N ALA A 39 22.14 23.40 -2.93
CA ALA A 39 20.82 22.95 -2.48
C ALA A 39 20.44 21.66 -3.19
N VAL A 40 19.74 20.78 -2.49
CA VAL A 40 19.18 19.56 -3.07
C VAL A 40 17.87 19.92 -3.77
N GLN A 41 17.80 19.68 -5.08
CA GLN A 41 16.59 19.95 -5.86
C GLN A 41 15.50 18.89 -5.65
N SER A 42 15.89 17.61 -5.62
CA SER A 42 14.97 16.48 -5.43
C SER A 42 15.74 15.22 -5.02
N ILE A 43 15.11 14.38 -4.20
CA ILE A 43 15.55 13.01 -3.93
C ILE A 43 14.40 12.09 -4.32
N SER A 44 14.70 11.04 -5.08
CA SER A 44 13.75 9.99 -5.41
C SER A 44 14.32 8.66 -4.94
N MET A 45 13.62 8.02 -4.01
CA MET A 45 14.00 6.72 -3.46
C MET A 45 12.80 5.79 -3.60
N TYR A 46 13.02 4.59 -4.13
CA TYR A 46 11.99 3.56 -4.14
C TYR A 46 11.82 3.07 -2.70
N ASN A 47 10.57 3.04 -2.21
CA ASN A 47 10.27 2.39 -0.94
C ASN A 47 10.70 0.92 -1.09
N SER A 48 11.72 0.54 -0.33
CA SER A 48 12.38 -0.77 -0.42
C SER A 48 11.98 -1.70 0.71
N GLU A 49 10.99 -1.29 1.51
CA GLU A 49 10.53 -2.05 2.66
C GLU A 49 9.11 -2.52 2.41
N TYR A 50 8.86 -3.80 2.68
CA TYR A 50 7.52 -4.36 2.57
C TYR A 50 6.64 -3.77 3.66
N ASN A 51 5.43 -3.35 3.31
CA ASN A 51 4.44 -2.93 4.31
C ASN A 51 3.60 -4.12 4.80
N ILE A 52 3.64 -5.25 4.09
CA ILE A 52 3.07 -6.52 4.50
C ILE A 52 4.21 -7.53 4.63
N ASP A 53 4.38 -8.09 5.82
CA ASP A 53 5.42 -9.07 6.11
C ASP A 53 4.98 -10.06 7.20
N ALA A 54 4.97 -11.34 6.85
CA ALA A 54 4.54 -12.45 7.71
C ALA A 54 5.51 -12.79 8.84
N ALA A 55 6.74 -12.28 8.84
CA ALA A 55 7.75 -12.55 9.87
C ALA A 55 7.96 -11.35 10.79
N GLN A 56 8.02 -10.15 10.21
CA GLN A 56 8.35 -8.91 10.90
C GLN A 56 7.12 -8.20 11.48
N PHE A 57 5.99 -8.19 10.76
CA PHE A 57 4.80 -7.43 11.15
C PHE A 57 3.58 -8.30 11.49
N TRP A 58 3.58 -9.58 11.10
CA TRP A 58 2.46 -10.51 11.29
C TRP A 58 1.13 -9.97 10.77
N ASN A 59 1.17 -9.15 9.72
CA ASN A 59 0.03 -8.43 9.17
C ASN A 59 -0.42 -8.97 7.80
N ASN A 60 0.01 -10.18 7.45
CA ASN A 60 -0.20 -10.77 6.14
C ASN A 60 -1.53 -11.56 6.02
N THR A 61 -2.23 -11.79 7.13
CA THR A 61 -3.51 -12.49 7.14
C THR A 61 -4.55 -11.77 7.98
N PHE A 62 -5.80 -11.81 7.52
CA PHE A 62 -6.96 -11.35 8.27
C PHE A 62 -8.21 -12.11 7.83
N LYS A 63 -9.29 -12.00 8.61
CA LYS A 63 -10.55 -12.67 8.36
C LYS A 63 -11.68 -11.66 8.29
N ILE A 64 -12.64 -11.94 7.42
CA ILE A 64 -13.85 -11.15 7.25
C ILE A 64 -15.02 -12.06 7.57
N GLU A 65 -15.85 -11.64 8.51
CA GLU A 65 -17.12 -12.29 8.80
C GLU A 65 -18.21 -11.68 7.91
N VAL A 66 -18.87 -12.53 7.14
CA VAL A 66 -19.90 -12.16 6.18
C VAL A 66 -21.24 -12.70 6.68
N PRO A 67 -22.27 -11.85 6.85
CA PRO A 67 -23.60 -12.30 7.21
C PRO A 67 -24.26 -13.07 6.06
N THR A 68 -24.88 -14.20 6.39
CA THR A 68 -25.72 -15.01 5.51
C THR A 68 -27.13 -15.11 6.12
N ALA A 69 -28.09 -15.71 5.41
CA ALA A 69 -29.47 -15.84 5.91
C ALA A 69 -29.54 -16.64 7.23
N GLY A 70 -29.52 -15.92 8.35
CA GLY A 70 -29.60 -16.47 9.70
C GLY A 70 -28.29 -16.95 10.33
N THR A 71 -27.15 -16.86 9.64
CA THR A 71 -25.82 -17.27 10.15
C THR A 71 -24.71 -16.33 9.65
N THR A 72 -23.46 -16.60 9.98
CA THR A 72 -22.29 -15.93 9.41
C THR A 72 -21.35 -16.94 8.77
N SER A 73 -20.64 -16.51 7.72
CA SER A 73 -19.56 -17.24 7.07
C SER A 73 -18.27 -16.46 7.24
N THR A 74 -17.12 -17.13 7.30
CA THR A 74 -15.82 -16.47 7.46
C THR A 74 -14.96 -16.64 6.22
N GLY A 75 -14.62 -15.53 5.57
CA GLY A 75 -13.63 -15.48 4.49
C GLY A 75 -12.25 -15.16 5.05
N SER A 76 -11.23 -15.95 4.71
CA SER A 76 -9.84 -15.65 5.03
C SER A 76 -9.16 -14.93 3.87
N VAL A 77 -8.47 -13.84 4.17
CA VAL A 77 -7.59 -13.14 3.23
C VAL A 77 -6.14 -13.41 3.65
N SER A 78 -5.32 -13.82 2.69
CA SER A 78 -3.88 -14.01 2.86
C SER A 78 -3.16 -13.22 1.76
N LEU A 79 -2.23 -12.38 2.18
CA LEU A 79 -1.39 -11.55 1.33
C LEU A 79 0.03 -12.14 1.40
N PRO A 80 0.66 -12.46 0.25
CA PRO A 80 2.10 -12.69 0.21
C PRO A 80 2.87 -11.45 0.67
N ASP A 81 4.05 -11.66 1.26
CA ASP A 81 4.93 -10.56 1.69
C ASP A 81 5.26 -9.63 0.51
N GLY A 82 5.17 -8.32 0.75
CA GLY A 82 5.38 -7.34 -0.31
C GLY A 82 4.92 -5.92 0.03
N LEU A 83 4.98 -5.06 -0.99
CA LEU A 83 4.50 -3.69 -0.93
C LEU A 83 3.12 -3.58 -1.59
N TYR A 84 2.11 -3.21 -0.80
CA TYR A 84 0.72 -3.11 -1.24
C TYR A 84 0.18 -1.70 -1.07
N SER A 85 -0.47 -1.17 -2.11
CA SER A 85 -1.38 -0.04 -1.94
C SER A 85 -2.70 -0.49 -1.33
N TYR A 86 -3.50 0.44 -0.79
CA TYR A 86 -4.87 0.13 -0.36
C TYR A 86 -5.73 -0.49 -1.48
N SER A 87 -5.48 -0.09 -2.73
CA SER A 87 -6.17 -0.68 -3.89
C SER A 87 -5.80 -2.14 -4.13
N ASP A 88 -4.54 -2.52 -3.89
CA ASP A 88 -4.09 -3.91 -4.01
C ASP A 88 -4.70 -4.78 -2.91
N ILE A 89 -4.76 -4.27 -1.67
CA ILE A 89 -5.41 -4.97 -0.54
C ILE A 89 -6.90 -5.15 -0.82
N ASN A 90 -7.58 -4.10 -1.31
CA ASN A 90 -8.99 -4.19 -1.69
C ASN A 90 -9.22 -5.25 -2.78
N ARG A 91 -8.36 -5.35 -3.79
CA ARG A 91 -8.45 -6.40 -4.80
C ARG A 91 -8.33 -7.81 -4.20
N SER A 92 -7.44 -8.00 -3.22
CA SER A 92 -7.31 -9.28 -2.52
C SER A 92 -8.55 -9.61 -1.68
N ILE A 93 -9.12 -8.60 -0.99
CA ILE A 93 -10.40 -8.74 -0.28
C ILE A 93 -11.50 -9.16 -1.25
N GLN A 94 -11.65 -8.44 -2.37
CA GLN A 94 -12.66 -8.72 -3.38
C GLN A 94 -12.50 -10.12 -3.96
N THR A 95 -11.27 -10.57 -4.21
CA THR A 95 -10.98 -11.93 -4.67
C THR A 95 -11.42 -12.98 -3.66
N ALA A 96 -11.11 -12.78 -2.37
CA ALA A 96 -11.56 -13.67 -1.31
C ALA A 96 -13.09 -13.72 -1.18
N LEU A 97 -13.75 -12.57 -1.31
CA LEU A 97 -15.22 -12.48 -1.27
C LEU A 97 -15.88 -13.13 -2.49
N VAL A 98 -15.31 -12.97 -3.68
CA VAL A 98 -15.79 -13.65 -4.90
C VAL A 98 -15.69 -15.16 -4.73
N ASN A 99 -14.55 -15.67 -4.24
CA ASN A 99 -14.35 -17.10 -3.99
C ASN A 99 -15.32 -17.63 -2.92
N ALA A 100 -15.70 -16.81 -1.95
CA ALA A 100 -16.69 -17.15 -0.93
C ALA A 100 -18.14 -16.95 -1.38
N GLY A 101 -18.40 -16.41 -2.58
CA GLY A 101 -19.74 -16.05 -3.05
C GLY A 101 -20.37 -14.87 -2.29
N ALA A 102 -19.56 -14.08 -1.57
CA ALA A 102 -19.96 -13.01 -0.68
C ALA A 102 -19.97 -11.63 -1.38
N TYR A 103 -20.69 -11.53 -2.50
CA TYR A 103 -20.86 -10.31 -3.28
C TYR A 103 -22.23 -10.29 -3.96
N LEU A 104 -22.69 -9.12 -4.37
CA LEU A 104 -23.90 -8.98 -5.17
C LEU A 104 -23.54 -8.49 -6.57
N ILE A 105 -24.38 -8.78 -7.56
CA ILE A 105 -24.17 -8.36 -8.94
C ILE A 105 -25.20 -7.27 -9.25
N ASN A 106 -24.75 -6.07 -9.61
CA ASN A 106 -25.65 -4.98 -9.98
C ASN A 106 -26.36 -5.27 -11.32
N PRO A 107 -27.40 -4.51 -11.70
CA PRO A 107 -28.08 -4.70 -12.98
C PRO A 107 -27.18 -4.53 -14.22
N SER A 108 -26.02 -3.88 -14.09
CA SER A 108 -25.01 -3.72 -15.13
C SER A 108 -24.05 -4.91 -15.23
N GLY A 109 -24.17 -5.93 -14.37
CA GLY A 109 -23.32 -7.11 -14.33
C GLY A 109 -22.03 -6.95 -13.52
N GLU A 110 -21.87 -5.88 -12.75
CA GLU A 110 -20.67 -5.62 -11.96
C GLU A 110 -20.81 -6.15 -10.53
N ASN A 111 -19.70 -6.64 -9.97
CA ASN A 111 -19.65 -7.12 -8.60
C ASN A 111 -19.62 -5.94 -7.62
N VAL A 112 -20.57 -5.93 -6.69
CA VAL A 112 -20.71 -4.96 -5.62
C VAL A 112 -20.24 -5.58 -4.31
N PHE A 113 -19.32 -4.90 -3.66
CA PHE A 113 -18.73 -5.29 -2.37
C PHE A 113 -19.13 -4.30 -1.29
N TYR A 114 -19.39 -4.81 -0.08
CA TYR A 114 -19.92 -4.03 1.04
C TYR A 114 -18.85 -3.71 2.10
N ILE A 115 -17.59 -3.96 1.77
CA ILE A 115 -16.41 -3.67 2.57
C ILE A 115 -15.37 -3.03 1.67
N GLN A 116 -14.72 -1.99 2.16
CA GLN A 116 -13.55 -1.39 1.53
C GLN A 116 -12.57 -0.89 2.58
N LEU A 117 -11.30 -0.90 2.22
CA LEU A 117 -10.21 -0.31 2.99
C LEU A 117 -9.81 1.01 2.32
N THR A 118 -9.77 2.09 3.10
CA THR A 118 -9.42 3.44 2.65
C THR A 118 -8.33 4.03 3.56
N GLU A 119 -7.61 5.04 3.06
CA GLU A 119 -6.68 5.79 3.90
C GLU A 119 -7.45 6.83 4.73
N ASN A 120 -7.09 6.97 6.00
CA ASN A 120 -7.50 8.10 6.82
C ASN A 120 -6.29 8.98 7.10
N SER A 121 -6.18 10.07 6.33
CA SER A 121 -5.06 11.02 6.41
C SER A 121 -5.03 11.84 7.69
N VAL A 122 -6.17 12.00 8.38
CA VAL A 122 -6.26 12.75 9.65
C VAL A 122 -5.62 11.95 10.79
N TYR A 123 -5.88 10.64 10.82
CA TYR A 123 -5.36 9.74 11.86
C TYR A 123 -4.12 8.94 11.43
N TYR A 124 -3.62 9.16 10.21
CA TYR A 124 -2.52 8.39 9.62
C TYR A 124 -2.73 6.88 9.75
N ALA A 125 -3.96 6.43 9.49
CA ALA A 125 -4.38 5.06 9.75
C ALA A 125 -5.18 4.48 8.57
N ALA A 126 -5.27 3.15 8.52
CA ALA A 126 -6.19 2.46 7.62
C ALA A 126 -7.61 2.49 8.20
N GLN A 127 -8.60 2.75 7.37
CA GLN A 127 -10.01 2.78 7.75
C GLN A 127 -10.79 1.72 6.99
N PHE A 128 -11.56 0.90 7.72
CA PHE A 128 -12.53 0.00 7.11
C PHE A 128 -13.88 0.69 7.05
N ASP A 129 -14.43 0.78 5.84
CA ASP A 129 -15.80 1.22 5.63
C ASP A 129 -16.67 0.01 5.32
N PHE A 130 -17.69 -0.19 6.15
CA PHE A 130 -18.68 -1.24 5.98
C PHE A 130 -20.02 -0.63 5.61
N SER A 131 -20.67 -1.21 4.61
CA SER A 131 -22.05 -0.89 4.26
C SER A 131 -22.96 -2.07 4.62
N ALA A 132 -24.20 -1.77 4.98
CA ALA A 132 -25.15 -2.82 5.35
C ALA A 132 -25.37 -3.76 4.17
N THR A 133 -25.13 -5.05 4.38
CA THR A 133 -25.37 -6.08 3.36
C THR A 133 -26.88 -6.29 3.22
N PRO A 134 -27.48 -5.99 2.06
CA PRO A 134 -28.92 -6.16 1.88
C PRO A 134 -29.24 -7.64 1.65
N THR A 135 -30.42 -8.09 2.09
CA THR A 135 -30.89 -9.48 1.92
C THR A 135 -31.35 -9.81 0.50
N THR A 136 -31.44 -8.78 -0.34
CA THR A 136 -31.74 -8.84 -1.77
C THR A 136 -30.93 -7.75 -2.47
N LEU A 137 -30.63 -7.91 -3.75
CA LEU A 137 -29.98 -6.84 -4.51
C LEU A 137 -30.86 -5.58 -4.43
N PRO A 138 -30.32 -4.41 -4.04
CA PRO A 138 -31.12 -3.19 -4.04
C PRO A 138 -31.63 -2.99 -5.47
N THR A 139 -32.94 -3.10 -5.64
CA THR A 139 -33.61 -2.68 -6.86
C THR A 139 -33.25 -1.22 -6.99
N ALA A 140 -32.61 -0.82 -8.09
CA ALA A 140 -32.12 0.53 -8.29
C ALA A 140 -33.13 1.57 -7.73
N GLY A 141 -32.71 2.35 -6.72
CA GLY A 141 -33.47 3.52 -6.29
C GLY A 141 -33.46 3.81 -4.79
N GLY A 142 -32.84 4.94 -4.44
CA GLY A 142 -33.44 5.91 -3.53
C GLY A 142 -33.38 7.26 -4.22
N THR A 143 -34.54 7.88 -4.40
CA THR A 143 -34.86 9.15 -5.11
C THR A 143 -33.90 10.31 -4.90
#